data_AF-A0A9Q0T5L3-F1
#
_entry.id   AF-A0A9Q0T5L3-F1
#
_cell.length_a   1.000
_cell.length_b   1.000
_cell.length_c   1.000
_cell.angle_alpha   90.00
_cell.angle_beta   90.00
_cell.angle_gamma   90.00
#
_symmetry.space_group_name_H-M   'P 1'
#
loop_
_entity.id
_entity.type
_entity.pdbx_description
1 polymer ?
#
loop_
_entity_poly.entity_id
_entity_poly.type
_entity_poly.pdbx_seq_one_letter_code
_entity_poly.pdbx_strand_id
1 'polypeptide(L)'
;MGKLGCGVDGNLNEAKFSEPMPWIGLYIAAASLACAVAMAADLIRGSRQQKLWFPSKFSSINATSLTIIAVAVKLSVDLNAAMPRRVDQLAKLSSGTLLCTVMGNSMPSLGTMDNNDLCTNIIALGILVVTVIVNTGVQLGTGVIYLYWKEHALIMFLMLVLLVILCSSALTVPVNNKYFQYKYNKKYDMTLKEDSNETRKRGDKELKEDLMKFWMMAHTCSPQFVVGRSVTCEAAGALCLLGAMILAQAMLRSYLMPWSFKFCTGESDYKWSTILVLIAQTIAVGAGTIGPAIRWFNAVNFRCPIRRKKSGKKKLTVERYWIQLLVEMKDCPLNIRFQDRFCKKFAHDVKYKLLDLCIGMQTGIVLGSKVIQFISSHNPLQNQISAVTLCILKGKRNWLS
;
A
#
# COMPACT_ATOMS: atom_id res chain seq x y z
N MET A 1 3.57 41.30 32.54
CA MET A 1 4.88 41.15 31.86
C MET A 1 4.77 40.02 30.85
N GLY A 2 4.74 40.35 29.56
CA GLY A 2 4.62 39.36 28.49
C GLY A 2 5.79 38.39 28.51
N LYS A 3 5.52 37.11 28.24
CA LYS A 3 6.55 36.08 27.97
C LYS A 3 7.31 36.49 26.71
N LEU A 4 8.25 37.42 26.82
CA LEU A 4 9.17 37.73 25.73
C LEU A 4 10.04 36.48 25.48
N GLY A 5 10.01 36.01 24.24
CA GLY A 5 10.80 34.86 23.74
C GLY A 5 12.22 35.23 23.31
N CYS A 6 12.53 36.53 23.26
CA CYS A 6 13.88 37.04 23.03
C CYS A 6 14.59 37.27 24.35
N GLY A 7 15.87 36.91 24.40
CA GLY A 7 16.77 37.27 25.49
C GLY A 7 17.03 38.78 25.51
N VAL A 8 17.73 39.23 26.56
CA VAL A 8 18.12 40.65 26.75
C VAL A 8 18.99 41.15 25.58
N ASP A 9 19.67 40.23 24.90
CA ASP A 9 20.57 40.47 23.76
C ASP A 9 19.84 40.54 22.41
N GLY A 10 18.51 40.41 22.40
CA GLY A 10 17.68 40.38 21.19
C GLY A 10 17.65 39.04 20.46
N ASN A 11 18.46 38.06 20.89
CA ASN A 11 18.49 36.73 20.28
C ASN A 11 17.34 35.83 20.81
N LEU A 12 16.82 34.93 19.97
CA LEU A 12 15.74 34.01 20.36
C LEU A 12 16.29 32.97 21.37
N ASN A 13 15.59 32.77 22.49
CA ASN A 13 15.95 31.71 23.43
C ASN A 13 15.57 30.33 22.85
N GLU A 14 16.49 29.70 22.12
CA GLU A 14 16.31 28.38 21.47
C GLU A 14 15.81 27.32 22.45
N ALA A 15 16.31 27.30 23.70
CA ALA A 15 15.89 26.34 24.72
C ALA A 15 14.41 26.48 25.13
N LYS A 16 13.87 27.71 25.14
CA LYS A 16 12.46 27.98 25.46
C LYS A 16 11.56 27.72 24.26
N PHE A 17 12.10 27.86 23.05
CA PHE A 17 11.42 27.54 21.80
C PHE A 17 11.33 26.03 21.55
N SER A 18 12.33 25.24 21.99
CA SER A 18 12.36 23.78 21.83
C SER A 18 11.64 23.01 22.95
N GLU A 19 11.29 23.66 24.06
CA GLU A 19 10.54 23.09 25.20
C GLU A 19 9.26 22.30 24.83
N PRO A 20 8.42 22.73 23.87
CA PRO A 20 7.24 21.97 23.45
C PRO A 20 7.53 20.82 22.45
N MET A 21 8.75 20.69 21.89
CA MET A 21 9.03 19.68 20.86
C MET A 21 8.85 18.22 21.34
N PRO A 22 9.22 17.85 22.58
CA PRO A 22 8.91 16.51 23.11
C PRO A 22 7.40 16.21 23.16
N TRP A 23 6.56 17.21 23.46
CA TRP A 23 5.11 17.07 23.42
C TRP A 23 4.60 16.84 22.00
N ILE A 24 5.17 17.56 21.01
CA ILE A 24 4.89 17.31 19.58
C ILE A 24 5.21 15.86 19.22
N GLY A 25 6.37 15.34 19.66
CA GLY A 25 6.71 13.92 19.44
C GLY A 25 5.71 12.94 20.08
N LEU A 26 5.11 13.29 21.23
CA LEU A 26 4.08 12.44 21.86
C LEU A 26 2.81 12.39 21.00
N TYR A 27 2.39 13.51 20.42
CA TYR A 27 1.28 13.54 19.46
C TYR A 27 1.58 12.70 18.21
N ILE A 28 2.81 12.74 17.69
CA ILE A 28 3.23 11.91 16.55
C ILE A 28 3.16 10.42 16.91
N ALA A 29 3.62 10.04 18.10
CA ALA A 29 3.55 8.66 18.58
C ALA A 29 2.09 8.18 18.73
N ALA A 30 1.22 9.02 19.31
CA ALA A 30 -0.21 8.73 19.44
C ALA A 30 -0.90 8.56 18.07
N ALA A 31 -0.62 9.44 17.11
CA ALA A 31 -1.14 9.33 15.74
C ALA A 31 -0.67 8.04 15.06
N SER A 32 0.60 7.67 15.25
CA SER A 32 1.17 6.43 14.70
C SER A 32 0.50 5.18 15.30
N LEU A 33 0.20 5.18 16.60
CA LEU A 33 -0.56 4.12 17.26
C LEU A 33 -2.01 4.05 16.77
N ALA A 34 -2.66 5.20 16.52
CA ALA A 34 -3.99 5.22 15.93
C ALA A 34 -4.00 4.56 14.54
N CYS A 35 -2.98 4.82 13.71
CA CYS A 35 -2.78 4.09 12.45
C CYS A 35 -2.59 2.58 12.68
N ALA A 36 -1.80 2.19 13.68
CA ALA A 36 -1.59 0.78 14.03
C ALA A 36 -2.90 0.08 14.38
N VAL A 37 -3.73 0.71 15.22
CA VAL A 37 -5.03 0.18 15.65
C VAL A 37 -5.98 0.05 14.46
N ALA A 38 -6.04 1.06 13.57
CA ALA A 38 -6.88 1.00 12.38
C ALA A 38 -6.49 -0.15 11.45
N MET A 39 -5.18 -0.33 11.19
CA MET A 39 -4.68 -1.43 10.36
C MET A 39 -4.91 -2.80 11.00
N ALA A 40 -4.70 -2.91 12.32
CA ALA A 40 -4.97 -4.14 13.07
C ALA A 40 -6.47 -4.49 13.09
N ALA A 41 -7.36 -3.50 13.22
CA ALA A 41 -8.80 -3.72 13.18
C ALA A 41 -9.27 -4.27 11.83
N ASP A 42 -8.72 -3.77 10.72
CA ASP A 42 -8.97 -4.30 9.38
C ASP A 42 -8.46 -5.74 9.23
N LEU A 43 -7.29 -6.05 9.80
CA LEU A 43 -6.73 -7.40 9.83
C LEU A 43 -7.63 -8.38 10.62
N ILE A 44 -8.07 -7.99 11.81
CA ILE A 44 -8.94 -8.79 12.66
C ILE A 44 -10.29 -9.05 11.97
N ARG A 45 -10.88 -8.02 11.34
CA ARG A 45 -12.14 -8.16 10.62
C ARG A 45 -12.02 -9.05 9.40
N GLY A 46 -10.97 -8.89 8.60
CA GLY A 46 -10.74 -9.77 7.45
C GLY A 46 -10.51 -11.23 7.86
N SER A 47 -9.78 -11.45 8.95
CA SER A 47 -9.56 -12.78 9.54
C SER A 47 -10.85 -13.40 10.06
N ARG A 48 -11.66 -12.65 10.83
CA ARG A 48 -12.96 -13.10 11.35
C ARG A 48 -13.95 -13.46 10.25
N GLN A 49 -13.95 -12.69 9.15
CA GLN A 49 -14.82 -12.97 8.00
C GLN A 49 -14.25 -14.01 7.02
N GLN A 50 -13.09 -14.62 7.34
CA GLN A 50 -12.35 -15.54 6.44
C GLN A 50 -12.07 -14.97 5.05
N LYS A 51 -12.12 -13.65 4.90
CA LYS A 51 -11.82 -12.96 3.64
C LYS A 51 -10.31 -12.77 3.59
N LEU A 52 -9.64 -13.72 2.96
CA LEU A 52 -8.18 -13.74 2.66
C LEU A 52 -7.65 -12.50 1.91
N TRP A 53 -8.58 -11.67 1.45
CA TRP A 53 -8.37 -10.44 0.73
C TRP A 53 -8.31 -9.19 1.64
N PHE A 54 -8.69 -9.31 2.93
CA PHE A 54 -8.71 -8.27 3.97
C PHE A 54 -9.31 -6.93 3.51
N PRO A 55 -10.63 -6.72 3.60
CA PRO A 55 -11.22 -5.43 3.25
C PRO A 55 -10.75 -4.33 4.22
N SER A 56 -10.26 -3.21 3.70
CA SER A 56 -9.86 -2.05 4.52
C SER A 56 -11.05 -1.10 4.68
N LYS A 57 -11.66 -1.07 5.86
CA LYS A 57 -12.71 -0.08 6.19
C LYS A 57 -12.15 1.03 7.08
N PHE A 58 -11.34 0.67 8.07
CA PHE A 58 -10.79 1.62 9.03
C PHE A 58 -9.54 2.34 8.51
N SER A 59 -8.72 1.64 7.72
CA SER A 59 -7.56 2.21 7.03
C SER A 59 -7.94 2.85 5.69
N SER A 60 -9.15 3.40 5.56
CA SER A 60 -9.57 4.10 4.34
C SER A 60 -8.89 5.46 4.25
N ILE A 61 -8.51 5.92 3.05
CA ILE A 61 -7.94 7.27 2.85
C ILE A 61 -9.11 8.25 2.79
N ASN A 62 -9.59 8.72 3.93
CA ASN A 62 -10.54 9.83 4.02
C ASN A 62 -9.82 11.07 4.58
N ALA A 63 -10.50 12.20 4.63
CA ALA A 63 -9.92 13.44 5.17
C ALA A 63 -9.36 13.26 6.61
N THR A 64 -10.06 12.51 7.47
CA THR A 64 -9.62 12.29 8.85
C THR A 64 -8.39 11.39 8.97
N SER A 65 -8.27 10.35 8.15
CA SER A 65 -7.09 9.49 8.18
C SER A 65 -5.90 10.19 7.54
N LEU A 66 -6.12 11.02 6.50
CA LEU A 66 -5.07 11.85 5.91
C LEU A 66 -4.47 12.84 6.91
N THR A 67 -5.28 13.47 7.76
CA THR A 67 -4.74 14.36 8.81
C THR A 67 -3.97 13.58 9.88
N ILE A 68 -4.46 12.41 10.29
CA ILE A 68 -3.74 11.52 11.23
C ILE A 68 -2.39 11.07 10.62
N ILE A 69 -2.38 10.68 9.35
CA ILE A 69 -1.15 10.29 8.63
C ILE A 69 -0.19 11.47 8.55
N ALA A 70 -0.69 12.67 8.21
CA ALA A 70 0.13 13.88 8.14
C ALA A 70 0.81 14.20 9.48
N VAL A 71 0.08 14.03 10.59
CA VAL A 71 0.66 14.15 11.95
C VAL A 71 1.68 13.03 12.21
N ALA A 72 1.38 11.78 11.85
CA ALA A 72 2.28 10.65 12.07
C ALA A 72 3.61 10.77 11.30
N VAL A 73 3.61 11.39 10.11
CA VAL A 73 4.83 11.58 9.28
C VAL A 73 5.52 12.92 9.53
N LYS A 74 5.01 13.75 10.46
CA LYS A 74 5.53 15.10 10.73
C LYS A 74 7.03 15.12 11.02
N LEU A 75 7.54 14.08 11.68
CA LEU A 75 8.97 13.96 11.98
C LEU A 75 9.87 13.90 10.72
N SER A 76 9.37 13.37 9.60
CA SER A 76 10.11 13.36 8.33
C SER A 76 10.02 14.69 7.57
N VAL A 77 8.99 15.48 7.86
CA VAL A 77 8.73 16.78 7.21
C VAL A 77 9.51 17.90 7.92
N ASP A 78 9.93 17.69 9.17
CA ASP A 78 10.64 18.69 9.97
C ASP A 78 12.07 18.91 9.46
N LEU A 79 12.29 20.05 8.80
CA LEU A 79 13.58 20.51 8.30
C LEU A 79 14.31 21.43 9.29
N ASN A 80 13.60 21.97 10.29
CA ASN A 80 14.15 23.01 11.16
C ASN A 80 14.91 22.41 12.35
N ALA A 81 14.51 21.23 12.82
CA ALA A 81 15.19 20.52 13.89
C ALA A 81 16.33 19.63 13.35
N ALA A 82 17.56 19.90 13.79
CA ALA A 82 18.70 19.05 13.49
C ALA A 82 18.57 17.71 14.22
N MET A 83 18.52 16.61 13.45
CA MET A 83 18.26 15.26 13.96
C MET A 83 19.39 14.28 13.59
N PRO A 84 20.62 14.47 14.11
CA PRO A 84 21.77 13.68 13.71
C PRO A 84 21.89 12.33 14.44
N ARG A 85 21.13 12.10 15.53
CA ARG A 85 21.28 10.86 16.29
C ARG A 85 20.73 9.68 15.49
N ARG A 86 21.31 8.51 15.78
CA ARG A 86 20.87 7.19 15.31
C ARG A 86 19.35 6.99 15.41
N VAL A 87 18.78 7.29 16.58
CA VAL A 87 17.35 7.10 16.86
C VAL A 87 16.50 8.04 16.00
N ASP A 88 16.97 9.26 15.77
CA ASP A 88 16.24 10.23 14.96
C ASP A 88 16.25 9.85 13.47
N GLN A 89 17.39 9.39 12.95
CA GLN A 89 17.49 8.87 11.57
C GLN A 89 16.61 7.64 11.37
N LEU A 90 16.61 6.69 12.32
CA LEU A 90 15.72 5.53 12.29
C LEU A 90 14.24 5.92 12.38
N ALA A 91 13.90 6.95 13.16
CA ALA A 91 12.52 7.43 13.30
C ALA A 91 12.02 8.11 12.01
N LYS A 92 12.90 8.83 11.30
CA LYS A 92 12.60 9.34 9.95
C LYS A 92 12.43 8.20 8.94
N LEU A 93 13.31 7.21 8.99
CA LEU A 93 13.21 6.03 8.13
C LEU A 93 11.88 5.29 8.37
N SER A 94 11.53 5.04 9.64
CA SER A 94 10.28 4.37 10.02
C SER A 94 9.04 5.17 9.66
N SER A 95 9.09 6.50 9.71
CA SER A 95 8.00 7.38 9.26
C SER A 95 7.73 7.20 7.76
N GLY A 96 8.78 7.16 6.94
CA GLY A 96 8.67 6.87 5.51
C GLY A 96 8.15 5.46 5.23
N THR A 97 8.64 4.46 5.98
CA THR A 97 8.10 3.09 5.90
C THR A 97 6.64 3.01 6.31
N LEU A 98 6.23 3.73 7.35
CA LEU A 98 4.85 3.80 7.81
C LEU A 98 3.95 4.37 6.71
N LEU A 99 4.38 5.42 6.03
CA LEU A 99 3.65 5.99 4.91
C LEU A 99 3.48 4.97 3.77
N CYS A 100 4.54 4.23 3.41
CA CYS A 100 4.44 3.10 2.47
C CYS A 100 3.41 2.06 2.91
N THR A 101 3.46 1.63 4.18
CA THR A 101 2.56 0.62 4.73
C THR A 101 1.12 1.09 4.74
N VAL A 102 0.86 2.36 5.08
CA VAL A 102 -0.48 2.93 5.07
C VAL A 102 -1.03 3.02 3.64
N MET A 103 -0.21 3.43 2.66
CA MET A 103 -0.62 3.42 1.24
C MET A 103 -1.02 2.01 0.76
N GLY A 104 -0.24 0.98 1.10
CA GLY A 104 -0.58 -0.40 0.72
C GLY A 104 -1.81 -0.96 1.45
N ASN A 105 -2.04 -0.59 2.70
CA ASN A 105 -3.21 -1.04 3.47
C ASN A 105 -4.50 -0.41 3.02
N SER A 106 -4.44 0.87 2.62
CA SER A 106 -5.59 1.65 2.23
C SER A 106 -6.01 1.45 0.77
N MET A 107 -5.15 0.86 -0.06
CA MET A 107 -5.41 0.62 -1.47
C MET A 107 -6.74 -0.09 -1.78
N PRO A 108 -7.18 -1.13 -1.03
CA PRO A 108 -8.50 -1.74 -1.20
C PRO A 108 -9.68 -0.79 -0.98
N SER A 109 -9.53 0.22 -0.14
CA SER A 109 -10.60 1.17 0.21
C SER A 109 -10.99 2.05 -0.98
N LEU A 110 -10.07 2.26 -1.93
CA LEU A 110 -10.33 3.03 -3.15
C LEU A 110 -11.54 2.50 -3.91
N GLY A 111 -11.79 1.19 -3.88
CA GLY A 111 -12.94 0.59 -4.55
C GLY A 111 -14.29 1.10 -4.04
N THR A 112 -14.40 1.47 -2.77
CA THR A 112 -15.66 1.92 -2.15
C THR A 112 -15.88 3.42 -2.18
N MET A 113 -14.86 4.21 -2.48
CA MET A 113 -14.98 5.65 -2.35
C MET A 113 -15.78 6.22 -3.53
N ASP A 114 -16.57 7.26 -3.25
CA ASP A 114 -17.22 8.03 -4.31
C ASP A 114 -16.17 8.71 -5.19
N ASN A 115 -16.46 8.88 -6.48
CA ASN A 115 -15.46 9.33 -7.46
C ASN A 115 -14.86 10.72 -7.13
N ASN A 116 -15.67 11.62 -6.54
CA ASN A 116 -15.20 12.95 -6.15
C ASN A 116 -14.27 12.87 -4.95
N ASP A 117 -14.68 12.15 -3.90
CA ASP A 117 -13.90 11.94 -2.69
C ASP A 117 -12.62 11.15 -2.99
N LEU A 118 -12.68 10.18 -3.88
CA LEU A 118 -11.51 9.42 -4.33
C LEU A 118 -10.46 10.34 -4.97
N CYS A 119 -10.88 11.28 -5.82
CA CYS A 119 -9.97 12.20 -6.48
C CYS A 119 -9.32 13.17 -5.48
N THR A 120 -10.13 13.80 -4.62
CA THR A 120 -9.64 14.78 -3.63
C THR A 120 -8.70 14.13 -2.61
N ASN A 121 -9.06 12.95 -2.09
CA ASN A 121 -8.25 12.23 -1.13
C ASN A 121 -6.92 11.75 -1.73
N ILE A 122 -6.90 11.31 -2.99
CA ILE A 122 -5.67 10.91 -3.69
C ILE A 122 -4.77 12.11 -3.98
N ILE A 123 -5.33 13.26 -4.38
CA ILE A 123 -4.56 14.49 -4.58
C ILE A 123 -3.91 14.92 -3.26
N ALA A 124 -4.68 14.94 -2.17
CA ALA A 124 -4.17 15.28 -0.84
C ALA A 124 -3.07 14.32 -0.37
N LEU A 125 -3.26 13.02 -0.56
CA LEU A 125 -2.23 12.01 -0.28
C LEU A 125 -0.98 12.21 -1.14
N GLY A 126 -1.15 12.54 -2.43
CA GLY A 126 -0.06 12.80 -3.34
C GLY A 126 0.78 14.01 -2.92
N ILE A 127 0.13 15.11 -2.53
CA ILE A 127 0.81 16.30 -2.00
C ILE A 127 1.61 15.93 -0.74
N LEU A 128 1.01 15.17 0.18
CA LEU A 128 1.69 14.74 1.40
C LEU A 128 2.94 13.89 1.10
N VAL A 129 2.82 12.89 0.22
CA VAL A 129 3.94 12.00 -0.14
C VAL A 129 5.05 12.76 -0.85
N VAL A 130 4.73 13.64 -1.81
CA VAL A 130 5.72 14.49 -2.49
C VAL A 130 6.44 15.39 -1.51
N THR A 131 5.70 15.99 -0.56
CA THR A 131 6.30 16.82 0.50
C THR A 131 7.31 16.05 1.34
N VAL A 132 6.94 14.83 1.77
CA VAL A 132 7.86 13.95 2.53
C VAL A 132 9.10 13.58 1.71
N ILE A 133 8.95 13.27 0.42
CA ILE A 133 10.07 12.95 -0.48
C ILE A 133 11.01 14.14 -0.63
N VAL A 134 10.47 15.33 -0.93
CA VAL A 134 11.28 16.55 -1.12
C VAL A 134 12.04 16.89 0.16
N ASN A 135 11.37 16.88 1.32
CA ASN A 135 12.00 17.19 2.60
C ASN A 135 13.09 16.17 2.96
N THR A 136 12.82 14.88 2.76
CA THR A 136 13.85 13.85 2.96
C THR A 136 15.01 14.04 1.98
N GLY A 137 14.74 14.39 0.73
CA GLY A 137 15.76 14.67 -0.28
C GLY A 137 16.67 15.84 0.09
N VAL A 138 16.09 16.94 0.59
CA VAL A 138 16.84 18.09 1.10
C VAL A 138 17.74 17.66 2.26
N GLN A 139 17.23 16.87 3.22
CA GLN A 139 18.01 16.37 4.36
C GLN A 139 19.14 15.41 3.99
N LEU A 140 18.96 14.65 2.90
CA LEU A 140 20.04 13.82 2.33
C LEU A 140 21.09 14.70 1.65
N GLY A 141 20.68 15.73 0.92
CA GLY A 141 21.56 16.67 0.25
C GLY A 141 22.40 17.53 1.21
N THR A 142 21.84 17.90 2.37
CA THR A 142 22.58 18.63 3.42
C THR A 142 23.54 17.76 4.23
N GLY A 143 23.57 16.44 3.99
CA GLY A 143 24.48 15.52 4.67
C GLY A 143 24.10 15.20 6.13
N VAL A 144 22.96 15.70 6.62
CA VAL A 144 22.44 15.38 7.97
C VAL A 144 22.13 13.89 8.10
N ILE A 145 21.80 13.23 6.98
CA ILE A 145 21.58 11.79 6.89
C ILE A 145 22.70 11.15 6.05
N TYR A 146 23.86 10.94 6.67
CA TYR A 146 25.04 10.41 5.99
C TYR A 146 25.13 8.87 6.04
N LEU A 147 24.62 8.25 7.10
CA LEU A 147 24.92 6.86 7.39
C LEU A 147 23.96 5.85 6.74
N TYR A 148 22.67 6.21 6.67
CA TYR A 148 21.59 5.39 6.12
C TYR A 148 21.11 5.88 4.75
N TRP A 149 21.96 6.60 4.00
CA TRP A 149 21.53 7.22 2.73
C TRP A 149 21.00 6.18 1.74
N LYS A 150 21.61 4.98 1.67
CA LYS A 150 21.13 3.91 0.78
C LYS A 150 19.70 3.47 1.16
N GLU A 151 19.45 3.24 2.45
CA GLU A 151 18.15 2.85 2.98
C GLU A 151 17.10 3.95 2.75
N HIS A 152 17.42 5.21 3.05
CA HIS A 152 16.52 6.34 2.80
C HIS A 152 16.22 6.54 1.30
N ALA A 153 17.23 6.43 0.43
CA ALA A 153 17.04 6.52 -1.02
C ALA A 153 16.11 5.41 -1.54
N LEU A 154 16.30 4.17 -1.05
CA LEU A 154 15.41 3.06 -1.41
C LEU A 154 13.98 3.30 -0.92
N ILE A 155 13.77 3.78 0.31
CA ILE A 155 12.41 4.06 0.81
C ILE A 155 11.75 5.22 0.05
N MET A 156 12.48 6.29 -0.29
CA MET A 156 11.94 7.36 -1.14
C MET A 156 11.50 6.84 -2.50
N PHE A 157 12.31 5.98 -3.13
CA PHE A 157 11.94 5.33 -4.39
C PHE A 157 10.69 4.45 -4.23
N LEU A 158 10.61 3.65 -3.16
CA LEU A 158 9.43 2.83 -2.87
C LEU A 158 8.16 3.68 -2.67
N MET A 159 8.25 4.81 -1.95
CA MET A 159 7.14 5.75 -1.76
C MET A 159 6.63 6.30 -3.10
N LEU A 160 7.54 6.72 -3.98
CA LEU A 160 7.20 7.26 -5.30
C LEU A 160 6.51 6.20 -6.18
N VAL A 161 7.06 4.98 -6.20
CA VAL A 161 6.46 3.86 -6.94
C VAL A 161 5.07 3.51 -6.40
N LEU A 162 4.91 3.45 -5.07
CA LEU A 162 3.61 3.20 -4.42
C LEU A 162 2.59 4.29 -4.74
N LEU A 163 3.00 5.56 -4.76
CA LEU A 163 2.13 6.68 -5.12
C LEU A 163 1.65 6.56 -6.58
N VAL A 164 2.56 6.28 -7.51
CA VAL A 164 2.21 6.05 -8.93
C VAL A 164 1.20 4.91 -9.06
N ILE A 165 1.46 3.79 -8.39
CA ILE A 165 0.56 2.64 -8.38
C ILE A 165 -0.81 3.04 -7.82
N LEU A 166 -0.86 3.78 -6.70
CA LEU A 166 -2.10 4.21 -6.08
C LEU A 166 -2.90 5.16 -6.98
N CYS A 167 -2.25 6.15 -7.60
CA CYS A 167 -2.86 7.06 -8.57
C CYS A 167 -3.42 6.30 -9.79
N SER A 168 -2.68 5.32 -10.30
CA SER A 168 -3.16 4.48 -11.41
C SER A 168 -4.40 3.68 -11.00
N SER A 169 -4.39 3.09 -9.80
CA SER A 169 -5.52 2.34 -9.29
C SER A 169 -6.73 3.24 -9.11
N ALA A 170 -6.57 4.41 -8.50
CA ALA A 170 -7.61 5.41 -8.31
C ALA A 170 -8.28 5.80 -9.64
N LEU A 171 -7.52 6.00 -10.72
CA LEU A 171 -8.07 6.28 -12.05
C LEU A 171 -8.82 5.09 -12.65
N THR A 172 -8.37 3.87 -12.35
CA THR A 172 -9.00 2.65 -12.88
C THR A 172 -10.27 2.21 -12.14
N VAL A 173 -10.41 2.51 -10.84
CA VAL A 173 -11.61 2.16 -10.04
C VAL A 173 -12.92 2.64 -10.68
N PRO A 174 -13.12 3.94 -10.99
CA PRO A 174 -14.37 4.43 -11.56
C PRO A 174 -14.65 3.81 -12.93
N VAL A 175 -13.60 3.57 -13.71
CA VAL A 175 -13.68 2.95 -15.05
C VAL A 175 -14.13 1.50 -14.93
N ASN A 176 -13.51 0.73 -14.02
CA ASN A 176 -13.87 -0.64 -13.73
C ASN A 176 -15.33 -0.75 -13.29
N ASN A 177 -15.78 0.08 -12.35
CA ASN A 177 -17.15 0.04 -11.86
C ASN A 177 -18.17 0.26 -12.99
N LYS A 178 -17.94 1.26 -13.85
CA LYS A 178 -18.81 1.52 -15.02
C LYS A 178 -18.76 0.38 -16.04
N TYR A 179 -17.57 -0.15 -16.33
CA TYR A 179 -17.38 -1.26 -17.27
C TYR A 179 -18.08 -2.54 -16.77
N PHE A 180 -17.93 -2.89 -15.49
CA PHE A 180 -18.59 -4.05 -14.90
C PHE A 180 -20.11 -3.88 -14.84
N GLN A 181 -20.61 -2.70 -14.49
CA GLN A 181 -22.05 -2.42 -14.54
C GLN A 181 -22.61 -2.55 -15.96
N TYR A 182 -21.92 -2.00 -16.97
CA TYR A 182 -22.33 -2.14 -18.36
C TYR A 182 -22.34 -3.60 -18.82
N LYS A 183 -21.27 -4.35 -18.54
CA LYS A 183 -21.14 -5.78 -18.92
C LYS A 183 -22.16 -6.65 -18.19
N TYR A 184 -22.46 -6.33 -16.93
CA TYR A 184 -23.49 -6.99 -16.14
C TYR A 184 -24.87 -6.72 -16.73
N ASN A 185 -25.24 -5.45 -16.94
CA ASN A 185 -26.54 -5.08 -17.51
C ASN A 185 -26.75 -5.69 -18.90
N LYS A 186 -25.71 -5.71 -19.74
CA LYS A 186 -25.76 -6.35 -21.06
C LYS A 186 -26.03 -7.84 -20.97
N LYS A 187 -25.36 -8.55 -20.04
CA LYS A 187 -25.61 -9.99 -19.83
C LYS A 187 -26.98 -10.25 -19.23
N TYR A 188 -27.41 -9.42 -18.29
CA TYR A 188 -28.72 -9.50 -17.66
C TYR A 188 -29.85 -9.31 -18.69
N ASP A 189 -29.73 -8.33 -19.59
CA ASP A 189 -30.67 -8.11 -20.69
C ASP A 189 -30.67 -9.26 -21.71
N MET A 190 -29.51 -9.84 -22.01
CA MET A 190 -29.43 -11.05 -22.85
C MET A 190 -30.17 -12.23 -22.22
N THR A 191 -29.98 -12.47 -20.92
CA THR A 191 -30.66 -13.59 -20.23
C THR A 191 -32.15 -13.38 -20.06
N LEU A 192 -32.61 -12.14 -19.85
CA LEU A 192 -34.04 -11.83 -19.83
C LEU A 192 -34.71 -12.13 -21.18
N LYS A 193 -34.02 -11.83 -22.29
CA LYS A 193 -34.52 -12.12 -23.64
C LYS A 193 -34.56 -13.62 -23.95
N GLU A 194 -33.59 -14.38 -23.45
CA GLU A 194 -33.55 -15.84 -23.56
C GLU A 194 -34.67 -16.52 -22.76
N ASP A 195 -34.91 -16.08 -21.51
CA ASP A 195 -36.02 -16.60 -20.66
C ASP A 195 -37.40 -16.29 -21.25
N SER A 196 -37.57 -15.15 -21.93
CA SER A 196 -38.85 -14.80 -22.59
C SER A 196 -39.16 -15.65 -23.82
N ASN A 197 -38.15 -16.25 -24.45
CA ASN A 197 -38.30 -17.08 -25.65
C ASN A 197 -38.39 -18.58 -25.32
N GLU A 198 -37.83 -19.06 -24.21
CA GLU A 198 -37.95 -20.45 -23.77
C GLU A 198 -38.97 -20.63 -22.64
N THR A 199 -40.25 -20.58 -23.00
CA THR A 199 -41.26 -21.26 -22.20
C THR A 199 -41.11 -22.77 -22.43
N ARG A 200 -40.37 -23.48 -21.55
CA ARG A 200 -40.63 -24.89 -21.10
C ARG A 200 -39.35 -25.61 -20.62
N LYS A 201 -39.31 -25.90 -19.31
CA LYS A 201 -38.47 -26.91 -18.63
C LYS A 201 -36.94 -26.69 -18.63
N ARG A 202 -36.48 -25.58 -18.06
CA ARG A 202 -35.08 -25.45 -17.62
C ARG A 202 -34.86 -26.30 -16.37
N GLY A 203 -33.92 -27.24 -16.40
CA GLY A 203 -33.68 -28.16 -15.28
C GLY A 203 -33.09 -27.44 -14.05
N ASP A 204 -33.44 -27.90 -12.85
CA ASP A 204 -32.96 -27.36 -11.56
C ASP A 204 -31.43 -27.20 -11.50
N LYS A 205 -30.67 -28.05 -12.21
CA LYS A 205 -29.21 -28.01 -12.26
C LYS A 205 -28.68 -26.83 -13.09
N GLU A 206 -29.27 -26.53 -14.24
CA GLU A 206 -28.88 -25.38 -15.08
C GLU A 206 -29.27 -24.06 -14.42
N LEU A 207 -30.45 -24.00 -13.79
CA LEU A 207 -30.87 -22.84 -13.02
C LEU A 207 -29.92 -22.59 -11.85
N LYS A 208 -29.51 -23.64 -11.13
CA LYS A 208 -28.54 -23.55 -10.04
C LYS A 208 -27.16 -23.12 -10.54
N GLU A 209 -26.70 -23.61 -11.69
CA GLU A 209 -25.43 -23.20 -12.30
C GLU A 209 -25.45 -21.72 -12.73
N ASP A 210 -26.53 -21.25 -13.34
CA ASP A 210 -26.65 -19.84 -13.72
C ASP A 210 -26.85 -18.94 -12.51
N LEU A 211 -27.63 -19.33 -11.50
CA LEU A 211 -27.70 -18.62 -10.22
C LEU A 211 -26.33 -18.57 -9.54
N MET A 212 -25.56 -19.66 -9.54
CA MET A 212 -24.20 -19.69 -8.99
C MET A 212 -23.27 -18.77 -9.78
N LYS A 213 -23.40 -18.72 -11.11
CA LYS A 213 -22.61 -17.85 -12.01
C LYS A 213 -22.97 -16.38 -11.83
N PHE A 214 -24.25 -16.05 -11.70
CA PHE A 214 -24.73 -14.70 -11.40
C PHE A 214 -24.36 -14.26 -10.00
N TRP A 215 -24.49 -15.14 -9.01
CA TRP A 215 -24.09 -14.89 -7.64
C TRP A 215 -22.58 -14.68 -7.55
N MET A 216 -21.78 -15.52 -8.21
CA MET A 216 -20.33 -15.37 -8.30
C MET A 216 -19.95 -14.07 -9.04
N MET A 217 -20.68 -13.69 -10.09
CA MET A 217 -20.47 -12.44 -10.82
C MET A 217 -20.82 -11.22 -9.96
N ALA A 218 -21.95 -11.23 -9.26
CA ALA A 218 -22.35 -10.17 -8.33
C ALA A 218 -21.34 -10.04 -7.17
N HIS A 219 -20.86 -11.16 -6.65
CA HIS A 219 -19.87 -11.18 -5.56
C HIS A 219 -18.48 -10.68 -6.03
N THR A 220 -18.05 -11.07 -7.23
CA THR A 220 -16.77 -10.64 -7.83
C THR A 220 -16.79 -9.23 -8.41
N CYS A 221 -17.96 -8.67 -8.71
CA CYS A 221 -18.15 -7.28 -9.14
C CYS A 221 -18.07 -6.26 -7.99
N SER A 222 -17.86 -6.69 -6.73
CA SER A 222 -17.65 -5.72 -5.65
C SER A 222 -16.35 -4.92 -5.93
N PRO A 223 -16.43 -3.58 -6.07
CA PRO A 223 -15.30 -2.76 -6.50
C PRO A 223 -14.07 -2.94 -5.62
N GLN A 224 -14.29 -3.06 -4.31
CA GLN A 224 -13.27 -3.36 -3.32
C GLN A 224 -12.54 -4.65 -3.70
N PHE A 225 -13.26 -5.77 -3.85
CA PHE A 225 -12.68 -7.07 -4.15
C PHE A 225 -11.84 -7.05 -5.43
N VAL A 226 -12.35 -6.41 -6.48
CA VAL A 226 -11.61 -6.21 -7.74
C VAL A 226 -10.31 -5.45 -7.47
N VAL A 227 -10.39 -4.35 -6.72
CA VAL A 227 -9.24 -3.49 -6.46
C VAL A 227 -8.15 -4.20 -5.69
N GLY A 228 -8.43 -5.00 -4.67
CA GLY A 228 -7.32 -5.64 -3.99
C GLY A 228 -6.95 -7.03 -4.52
N ARG A 229 -7.75 -7.63 -5.41
CA ARG A 229 -7.28 -8.74 -6.26
C ARG A 229 -6.57 -8.20 -7.50
N SER A 230 -6.49 -6.89 -7.67
CA SER A 230 -5.75 -6.27 -8.76
C SER A 230 -4.26 -6.52 -8.61
N VAL A 231 -3.59 -6.58 -9.74
CA VAL A 231 -2.13 -6.73 -9.82
C VAL A 231 -1.43 -5.53 -9.19
N THR A 232 -2.03 -4.34 -9.24
CA THR A 232 -1.53 -3.14 -8.57
C THR A 232 -1.51 -3.30 -7.04
N CYS A 233 -2.53 -3.92 -6.44
CA CYS A 233 -2.56 -4.14 -4.99
C CYS A 233 -1.61 -5.26 -4.54
N GLU A 234 -1.42 -6.30 -5.37
CA GLU A 234 -0.42 -7.34 -5.12
C GLU A 234 1.00 -6.76 -5.15
N ALA A 235 1.29 -5.90 -6.14
CA ALA A 235 2.55 -5.17 -6.26
C ALA A 235 2.81 -4.27 -5.04
N ALA A 236 1.81 -3.47 -4.63
CA ALA A 236 1.91 -2.62 -3.46
C ALA A 236 2.20 -3.44 -2.18
N GLY A 237 1.57 -4.62 -2.02
CA GLY A 237 1.84 -5.50 -0.88
C GLY A 237 3.28 -6.01 -0.84
N ALA A 238 3.86 -6.37 -1.98
CA ALA A 238 5.28 -6.74 -2.07
C ALA A 238 6.21 -5.56 -1.74
N LEU A 239 5.89 -4.35 -2.22
CA LEU A 239 6.68 -3.15 -1.93
C LEU A 239 6.61 -2.76 -0.44
N CYS A 240 5.45 -2.89 0.21
CA CYS A 240 5.31 -2.70 1.66
C CYS A 240 6.13 -3.72 2.46
N LEU A 241 6.15 -4.99 2.03
CA LEU A 241 7.00 -6.02 2.63
C LEU A 241 8.49 -5.68 2.49
N LEU A 242 8.93 -5.24 1.31
CA LEU A 242 10.31 -4.80 1.08
C LEU A 242 10.67 -3.61 1.98
N GLY A 243 9.78 -2.62 2.10
CA GLY A 243 9.97 -1.47 2.99
C GLY A 243 10.13 -1.89 4.46
N ALA A 244 9.33 -2.85 4.92
CA ALA A 244 9.42 -3.39 6.28
C ALA A 244 10.74 -4.15 6.51
N MET A 245 11.19 -4.92 5.52
CA MET A 245 12.48 -5.63 5.58
C MET A 245 13.64 -4.65 5.63
N ILE A 246 13.62 -3.56 4.86
CA ILE A 246 14.64 -2.51 4.91
C ILE A 246 14.67 -1.87 6.31
N LEU A 247 13.50 -1.56 6.89
CA LEU A 247 13.43 -1.01 8.24
C LEU A 247 13.97 -2.00 9.29
N ALA A 248 13.58 -3.26 9.21
CA ALA A 248 14.06 -4.31 10.11
C ALA A 248 15.58 -4.53 9.98
N GLN A 249 16.11 -4.52 8.76
CA GLN A 249 17.55 -4.63 8.51
C GLN A 249 18.31 -3.42 9.08
N ALA A 250 17.79 -2.20 8.91
CA ALA A 250 18.39 -0.99 9.47
C ALA A 250 18.43 -1.02 11.00
N MET A 251 17.32 -1.44 11.64
CA MET A 251 17.23 -1.64 13.09
C MET A 251 18.21 -2.71 13.59
N LEU A 252 18.25 -3.87 12.93
CA LEU A 252 19.09 -4.99 13.32
C LEU A 252 20.58 -4.62 13.18
N ARG A 253 20.97 -3.98 12.07
CA ARG A 253 22.32 -3.49 11.85
C ARG A 253 22.73 -2.45 12.88
N SER A 254 21.79 -1.58 13.27
CA SER A 254 21.99 -0.58 14.31
C SER A 254 22.21 -1.21 15.69
N TYR A 255 21.46 -2.26 16.04
CA TYR A 255 21.56 -2.93 17.33
C TYR A 255 22.80 -3.84 17.44
N LEU A 256 23.14 -4.59 16.39
CA LEU A 256 24.25 -5.55 16.40
C LEU A 256 25.63 -4.91 16.25
N MET A 257 25.76 -3.78 15.54
CA MET A 257 27.04 -3.11 15.30
C MET A 257 27.05 -1.67 15.81
N PRO A 258 26.93 -1.45 17.14
CA PRO A 258 26.99 -0.10 17.69
C PRO A 258 28.38 0.53 17.55
N TRP A 259 29.44 -0.29 17.47
CA TRP A 259 30.85 0.12 17.38
C TRP A 259 31.31 0.57 15.99
N SER A 260 30.58 0.25 14.93
CA SER A 260 31.01 0.53 13.55
C SER A 260 30.67 1.94 13.05
N PHE A 261 29.88 2.71 13.80
CA PHE A 261 29.29 3.95 13.30
C PHE A 261 29.48 5.10 14.28
N LYS A 262 30.25 6.11 13.85
CA LYS A 262 30.37 7.38 14.57
C LYS A 262 29.15 8.25 14.27
N PHE A 263 28.28 8.40 15.27
CA PHE A 263 27.17 9.36 15.24
C PHE A 263 27.64 10.71 15.77
N CYS A 264 27.18 11.81 15.19
CA CYS A 264 27.41 13.13 15.77
C CYS A 264 26.72 13.23 17.13
N THR A 265 27.43 13.71 18.14
CA THR A 265 26.92 13.97 19.48
C THR A 265 26.20 15.32 19.48
N GLY A 266 24.90 15.31 19.18
CA GLY A 266 23.99 16.44 19.36
C GLY A 266 22.68 15.96 20.00
N GLU A 267 22.07 16.76 20.87
CA GLU A 267 20.71 16.49 21.34
C GLU A 267 19.70 16.93 20.27
N SER A 268 18.75 16.06 19.96
CA SER A 268 17.58 16.43 19.14
C SER A 268 16.58 17.16 20.04
N ASP A 269 15.92 18.18 19.50
CA ASP A 269 14.89 18.95 20.20
C ASP A 269 13.74 18.07 20.72
N TYR A 270 13.50 16.92 20.07
CA TYR A 270 12.46 15.96 20.45
C TYR A 270 12.86 15.04 21.61
N LYS A 271 14.14 15.04 22.02
CA LYS A 271 14.69 14.33 23.19
C LYS A 271 14.23 12.87 23.29
N TRP A 272 13.59 12.47 24.40
CA TRP A 272 13.09 11.10 24.63
C TRP A 272 11.93 10.73 23.70
N SER A 273 11.23 11.73 23.15
CA SER A 273 10.00 11.54 22.40
C SER A 273 10.26 10.83 21.07
N THR A 274 11.45 11.03 20.47
CA THR A 274 11.87 10.29 19.28
C THR A 274 11.88 8.77 19.51
N ILE A 275 12.26 8.30 20.70
CA ILE A 275 12.26 6.87 21.02
C ILE A 275 10.82 6.32 21.04
N LEU A 276 9.89 7.07 21.65
CA LEU A 276 8.47 6.68 21.68
C LEU A 276 7.87 6.65 20.28
N VAL A 277 8.19 7.65 19.44
CA VAL A 277 7.77 7.68 18.03
C VAL A 277 8.31 6.47 17.29
N LEU A 278 9.60 6.15 17.45
CA LEU A 278 10.23 5.01 16.79
C LEU A 278 9.54 3.69 17.15
N ILE A 279 9.26 3.47 18.44
CA ILE A 279 8.56 2.27 18.91
C ILE A 279 7.14 2.20 18.33
N ALA A 280 6.38 3.28 18.43
CA ALA A 280 5.01 3.36 17.93
C ALA A 280 4.94 3.09 16.41
N GLN A 281 5.84 3.68 15.63
CA GLN A 281 5.89 3.50 14.19
C GLN A 281 6.34 2.09 13.80
N THR A 282 7.26 1.49 14.55
CA THR A 282 7.68 0.10 14.32
C THR A 282 6.52 -0.88 14.56
N ILE A 283 5.74 -0.68 15.63
CA ILE A 283 4.52 -1.46 15.89
C ILE A 283 3.51 -1.27 14.75
N ALA A 284 3.29 -0.03 14.30
CA ALA A 284 2.37 0.27 13.20
C ALA A 284 2.79 -0.39 11.88
N VAL A 285 4.08 -0.33 11.53
CA VAL A 285 4.63 -0.99 10.33
C VAL A 285 4.50 -2.52 10.47
N GLY A 286 4.84 -3.08 11.62
CA GLY A 286 4.70 -4.52 11.88
C GLY A 286 3.25 -4.99 11.71
N ALA A 287 2.30 -4.36 12.40
CA ALA A 287 0.88 -4.70 12.28
C ALA A 287 0.33 -4.47 10.87
N GLY A 288 0.71 -3.36 10.24
CA GLY A 288 0.24 -2.98 8.92
C GLY A 288 0.78 -3.86 7.79
N THR A 289 1.98 -4.40 7.89
CA THR A 289 2.57 -5.21 6.81
C THR A 289 1.97 -6.59 6.68
N ILE A 290 1.37 -7.13 7.74
CA ILE A 290 0.75 -8.47 7.75
C ILE A 290 -0.36 -8.58 6.71
N GLY A 291 -1.26 -7.59 6.63
CA GLY A 291 -2.39 -7.61 5.69
C GLY A 291 -1.95 -7.69 4.22
N PRO A 292 -1.17 -6.71 3.72
CA PRO A 292 -0.65 -6.71 2.35
C PRO A 292 0.23 -7.92 2.04
N ALA A 293 1.01 -8.41 3.01
CA ALA A 293 1.81 -9.62 2.87
C ALA A 293 0.95 -10.86 2.59
N ILE A 294 -0.12 -11.05 3.36
CA ILE A 294 -1.03 -12.19 3.14
C ILE A 294 -1.75 -12.06 1.80
N ARG A 295 -2.16 -10.85 1.39
CA ARG A 295 -2.75 -10.62 0.06
C ARG A 295 -1.80 -11.05 -1.06
N TRP A 296 -0.53 -10.63 -0.98
CA TRP A 296 0.51 -11.01 -1.93
C TRP A 296 0.79 -12.51 -1.93
N PHE A 297 0.95 -13.12 -0.75
CA PHE A 297 1.22 -14.56 -0.64
C PHE A 297 0.07 -15.42 -1.16
N ASN A 298 -1.17 -15.03 -0.89
CA ASN A 298 -2.35 -15.70 -1.45
C ASN A 298 -2.41 -15.58 -2.98
N ALA A 299 -2.11 -14.40 -3.54
CA ALA A 299 -2.06 -14.21 -4.98
C ALA A 299 -1.03 -15.12 -5.65
N VAL A 300 0.17 -15.24 -5.08
CA VAL A 300 1.21 -16.16 -5.56
C VAL A 300 0.75 -17.61 -5.46
N ASN A 301 0.20 -18.00 -4.31
CA ASN A 301 -0.23 -19.38 -4.06
C ASN A 301 -1.42 -19.82 -4.91
N PHE A 302 -2.44 -18.99 -5.14
CA PHE A 302 -3.58 -19.35 -6.00
C PHE A 302 -3.16 -19.55 -7.46
N ARG A 303 -2.11 -18.85 -7.91
CA ARG A 303 -1.64 -18.90 -9.30
C ARG A 303 -0.67 -20.05 -9.58
N CYS A 304 -0.10 -20.69 -8.53
CA CYS A 304 0.81 -21.83 -8.63
C CYS A 304 0.17 -23.23 -8.89
N PRO A 305 -0.96 -23.65 -8.30
CA PRO A 305 -1.52 -25.00 -8.49
C PRO A 305 -2.01 -25.24 -9.91
N ILE A 306 -2.46 -24.19 -10.62
CA ILE A 306 -2.85 -24.28 -12.04
C ILE A 306 -1.63 -24.62 -12.92
N ARG A 307 -0.41 -24.24 -12.50
CA ARG A 307 0.84 -24.43 -13.26
C ARG A 307 1.59 -25.73 -12.97
N ARG A 308 1.45 -26.31 -11.77
CA ARG A 308 2.12 -27.59 -11.43
C ARG A 308 1.67 -28.76 -12.31
N LYS A 309 0.49 -28.68 -12.93
CA LYS A 309 -0.02 -29.67 -13.89
C LYS A 309 0.46 -29.46 -15.35
N LYS A 310 1.22 -28.40 -15.69
CA LYS A 310 1.50 -28.04 -17.10
C LYS A 310 2.93 -27.58 -17.43
N SER A 311 3.95 -27.90 -16.62
CA SER A 311 5.27 -27.29 -16.78
C SER A 311 6.43 -28.28 -16.86
N GLY A 312 6.56 -28.92 -18.02
CA GLY A 312 7.87 -29.03 -18.68
C GLY A 312 7.87 -28.03 -19.83
N LYS A 313 8.83 -27.10 -19.88
CA LYS A 313 9.09 -26.18 -21.02
C LYS A 313 8.11 -25.02 -21.29
N LYS A 314 7.76 -24.19 -20.30
CA LYS A 314 7.27 -22.82 -20.61
C LYS A 314 8.27 -21.74 -20.18
N LYS A 315 8.98 -21.25 -21.21
CA LYS A 315 9.88 -20.10 -21.28
C LYS A 315 9.29 -18.87 -20.56
N LEU A 316 10.18 -18.12 -19.90
CA LEU A 316 9.99 -16.85 -19.18
C LEU A 316 9.20 -15.79 -19.98
N THR A 317 7.89 -15.99 -20.13
CA THR A 317 6.96 -15.08 -20.79
C THR A 317 5.89 -14.65 -19.79
N VAL A 318 5.57 -13.36 -19.77
CA VAL A 318 4.47 -12.81 -18.98
C VAL A 318 3.18 -13.22 -19.67
N GLU A 319 2.32 -13.97 -18.99
CA GLU A 319 1.08 -14.47 -19.59
C GLU A 319 0.09 -13.30 -19.79
N ARG A 320 -0.55 -13.25 -20.96
CA ARG A 320 -1.44 -12.15 -21.35
C ARG A 320 -2.53 -11.86 -20.31
N TYR A 321 -3.02 -12.86 -19.58
CA TYR A 321 -4.07 -12.65 -18.56
C TYR A 321 -3.64 -11.73 -17.41
N TRP A 322 -2.34 -11.60 -17.11
CA TRP A 322 -1.86 -10.70 -16.05
C TRP A 322 -2.09 -9.23 -16.39
N ILE A 323 -2.00 -8.93 -17.69
CA ILE A 323 -2.08 -7.57 -18.22
C ILE A 323 -3.45 -7.34 -18.87
N GLN A 324 -4.22 -8.39 -19.16
CA GLN A 324 -5.43 -8.34 -19.97
C GLN A 324 -6.47 -7.35 -19.46
N LEU A 325 -6.71 -7.28 -18.14
CA LEU A 325 -7.65 -6.30 -17.58
C LEU A 325 -7.16 -4.85 -17.79
N LEU A 326 -5.85 -4.61 -17.70
CA LEU A 326 -5.24 -3.29 -17.90
C LEU A 326 -5.13 -2.92 -19.38
N VAL A 327 -4.83 -3.90 -20.25
CA VAL A 327 -4.84 -3.74 -21.71
C VAL A 327 -6.25 -3.43 -22.21
N GLU A 328 -7.25 -4.21 -21.79
CA GLU A 328 -8.65 -4.00 -22.19
C GLU A 328 -9.19 -2.65 -21.66
N MET A 329 -8.65 -2.16 -20.54
CA MET A 329 -8.94 -0.81 -20.04
C MET A 329 -8.19 0.32 -20.77
N LYS A 330 -7.07 0.03 -21.42
CA LYS A 330 -6.34 0.99 -22.28
C LYS A 330 -7.23 1.43 -23.44
N ASP A 331 -8.04 0.50 -23.94
CA ASP A 331 -8.95 0.69 -25.08
C ASP A 331 -10.30 1.35 -24.68
N CYS A 332 -10.61 1.43 -23.38
CA CYS A 332 -11.86 2.03 -22.89
C CYS A 332 -11.77 3.57 -22.80
N PRO A 333 -12.71 4.33 -23.42
CA PRO A 333 -12.74 5.78 -23.31
C PRO A 333 -13.10 6.24 -21.88
N LEU A 334 -12.43 7.29 -21.40
CA LEU A 334 -12.79 7.93 -20.12
C LEU A 334 -14.09 8.71 -20.35
N ASN A 335 -15.21 8.12 -19.94
CA ASN A 335 -16.46 8.86 -19.86
C ASN A 335 -16.53 9.61 -18.52
N ILE A 336 -15.56 10.48 -18.29
CA ILE A 336 -15.60 11.48 -17.22
C ILE A 336 -16.19 12.75 -17.85
N ARG A 337 -17.23 13.29 -17.23
CA ARG A 337 -17.99 14.44 -17.71
C ARG A 337 -17.20 15.73 -17.44
N PHE A 338 -16.04 15.89 -18.07
CA PHE A 338 -15.33 17.16 -18.09
C PHE A 338 -15.91 18.04 -19.19
N GLN A 339 -16.26 19.27 -18.82
CA GLN A 339 -16.86 20.26 -19.71
C GLN A 339 -15.86 20.76 -20.76
N ASP A 340 -14.55 20.63 -20.50
CA ASP A 340 -13.48 21.12 -21.37
C ASP A 340 -12.74 19.99 -22.12
N ARG A 341 -12.54 20.22 -23.43
CA ARG A 341 -11.95 19.27 -24.40
C ARG A 341 -10.45 19.09 -24.18
N PHE A 342 -9.76 20.12 -23.67
CA PHE A 342 -8.32 20.08 -23.42
C PHE A 342 -7.98 19.24 -22.18
N CYS A 343 -8.67 19.47 -21.06
CA CYS A 343 -8.58 18.64 -19.86
C CYS A 343 -8.88 17.16 -20.15
N LYS A 344 -9.85 16.87 -21.01
CA LYS A 344 -10.17 15.49 -21.42
C LYS A 344 -9.00 14.83 -22.17
N LYS A 345 -8.34 15.55 -23.08
CA LYS A 345 -7.17 15.04 -23.82
C LYS A 345 -5.98 14.80 -22.89
N PHE A 346 -5.70 15.74 -21.98
CA PHE A 346 -4.62 15.62 -21.01
C PHE A 346 -4.85 14.45 -20.03
N ALA A 347 -6.06 14.32 -19.49
CA ALA A 347 -6.42 13.20 -18.61
C ALA A 347 -6.28 11.84 -19.32
N HIS A 348 -6.61 11.78 -20.62
CA HIS A 348 -6.41 10.59 -21.43
C HIS A 348 -4.93 10.25 -21.64
N ASP A 349 -4.07 11.23 -21.95
CA ASP A 349 -2.63 11.02 -22.12
C ASP A 349 -1.96 10.60 -20.79
N VAL A 350 -2.30 11.27 -19.70
CA VAL A 350 -1.83 10.91 -18.35
C VAL A 350 -2.30 9.51 -17.96
N LYS A 351 -3.57 9.16 -18.20
CA LYS A 351 -4.08 7.79 -18.01
C LYS A 351 -3.25 6.79 -18.80
N TYR A 352 -2.99 7.07 -20.08
CA TYR A 352 -2.25 6.16 -20.95
C TYR A 352 -0.84 5.92 -20.40
N LYS A 353 -0.10 6.98 -20.07
CA LYS A 353 1.25 6.88 -19.52
C LYS A 353 1.30 6.18 -18.17
N LEU A 354 0.35 6.46 -17.27
CA LEU A 354 0.25 5.79 -15.98
C LEU A 354 -0.04 4.29 -16.14
N LEU A 355 -0.97 3.93 -17.02
CA LEU A 355 -1.27 2.52 -17.30
C LEU A 355 -0.06 1.80 -17.91
N ASP A 356 0.65 2.45 -18.84
CA ASP A 356 1.85 1.87 -19.47
C ASP A 356 2.97 1.63 -18.46
N LEU A 357 3.21 2.62 -17.59
CA LEU A 357 4.15 2.52 -16.48
C LEU A 357 3.76 1.40 -15.50
N CYS A 358 2.48 1.27 -15.17
CA CYS A 358 1.98 0.19 -14.33
C CYS A 358 2.11 -1.18 -14.99
N ILE A 359 1.85 -1.30 -16.29
CA ILE A 359 2.06 -2.54 -17.05
C ILE A 359 3.56 -2.92 -17.02
N GLY A 360 4.44 -1.94 -17.19
CA GLY A 360 5.90 -2.13 -17.08
C GLY A 360 6.34 -2.59 -15.69
N MET A 361 5.92 -1.89 -14.63
CA MET A 361 6.21 -2.26 -13.24
C MET A 361 5.70 -3.66 -12.90
N GLN A 362 4.48 -4.00 -13.31
CA GLN A 362 3.90 -5.32 -13.07
C GLN A 362 4.64 -6.42 -13.82
N THR A 363 5.05 -6.17 -15.07
CA THR A 363 5.91 -7.07 -15.84
C THR A 363 7.21 -7.33 -15.08
N GLY A 364 7.83 -6.29 -14.52
CA GLY A 364 9.01 -6.39 -13.67
C GLY A 364 8.78 -7.22 -12.40
N ILE A 365 7.69 -6.99 -11.67
CA ILE A 365 7.37 -7.71 -10.42
C ILE A 365 7.08 -9.18 -10.68
N VAL A 366 6.33 -9.51 -11.75
CA VAL A 366 6.04 -10.90 -12.15
C VAL A 366 7.33 -11.61 -12.58
N LEU A 367 8.20 -10.93 -13.32
CA LEU A 367 9.49 -11.47 -13.71
C LEU A 367 10.38 -11.71 -12.48
N GLY A 368 10.48 -10.74 -11.58
CA GLY A 368 11.22 -10.85 -10.32
C GLY A 368 10.71 -11.98 -9.42
N SER A 369 9.38 -12.11 -9.27
CA SER A 369 8.76 -13.19 -8.50
C SER A 369 9.06 -14.57 -9.09
N LYS A 370 9.08 -14.69 -10.42
CA LYS A 370 9.50 -15.93 -11.10
C LYS A 370 11.00 -16.23 -10.90
N VAL A 371 11.85 -15.20 -10.94
CA VAL A 371 13.30 -15.33 -10.68
C VAL A 371 13.56 -15.79 -9.25
N ILE A 372 12.89 -15.20 -8.25
CA ILE A 372 12.98 -15.62 -6.84
C ILE A 372 12.53 -17.07 -6.68
N GLN A 373 11.48 -17.51 -7.38
CA GLN A 373 11.04 -18.90 -7.35
C GLN A 373 12.03 -19.87 -8.01
N PHE A 374 12.68 -19.46 -9.11
CA PHE A 374 13.72 -20.25 -9.75
C PHE A 374 14.94 -20.42 -8.83
N ILE A 375 15.32 -19.35 -8.11
CA ILE A 375 16.37 -19.37 -7.10
C ILE A 375 15.94 -20.24 -5.89
N SER A 376 14.70 -20.10 -5.42
CA SER A 376 14.16 -20.87 -4.29
C SER A 376 13.98 -22.36 -4.58
N SER A 377 13.71 -22.75 -5.83
CA SER A 377 13.70 -24.17 -6.22
C SER A 377 15.07 -24.84 -6.15
N HIS A 378 16.14 -24.04 -6.10
CA HIS A 378 17.51 -24.51 -5.92
C HIS A 378 18.00 -24.50 -4.46
N ASN A 379 17.24 -23.92 -3.51
CA ASN A 379 17.66 -23.81 -2.11
C ASN A 379 16.56 -24.35 -1.15
N PRO A 380 16.73 -25.54 -0.53
CA PRO A 380 15.66 -26.26 0.17
C PRO A 380 15.19 -25.62 1.50
N LEU A 381 15.90 -24.63 2.02
CA LEU A 381 15.63 -24.04 3.35
C LEU A 381 14.37 -23.13 3.38
N GLN A 382 13.99 -22.52 2.24
CA GLN A 382 12.84 -21.60 2.15
C GLN A 382 11.47 -22.33 2.11
N ASN A 383 11.47 -23.58 1.63
CA ASN A 383 10.28 -24.42 1.56
C ASN A 383 9.76 -24.82 2.95
N GLN A 384 10.63 -24.91 3.96
CA GLN A 384 10.27 -25.19 5.35
C GLN A 384 9.48 -24.02 5.97
N ILE A 385 9.90 -22.78 5.76
CA ILE A 385 9.22 -21.60 6.33
C ILE A 385 7.83 -21.42 5.70
N SER A 386 7.71 -21.61 4.37
CA SER A 386 6.41 -21.59 3.69
C SER A 386 5.51 -22.76 4.09
N ALA A 387 6.08 -23.95 4.38
CA ALA A 387 5.34 -25.10 4.87
C ALA A 387 4.84 -24.91 6.32
N VAL A 388 5.63 -24.27 7.19
CA VAL A 388 5.23 -23.95 8.57
C VAL A 388 4.08 -22.93 8.58
N THR A 389 4.15 -21.87 7.76
CA THR A 389 3.04 -20.90 7.64
C THR A 389 1.81 -21.53 7.00
N LEU A 390 1.96 -22.40 6.00
CA LEU A 390 0.83 -23.15 5.45
C LEU A 390 0.25 -24.14 6.46
N CYS A 391 1.05 -24.83 7.26
CA CYS A 391 0.59 -25.77 8.29
C CYS A 391 -0.17 -25.07 9.42
N ILE A 392 0.26 -23.89 9.85
CA ILE A 392 -0.47 -23.07 10.83
C ILE A 392 -1.84 -22.61 10.27
N LEU A 393 -1.92 -22.32 8.96
CA LEU A 393 -3.17 -21.98 8.28
C LEU A 393 -4.05 -23.19 7.94
N LYS A 394 -3.46 -24.38 7.74
CA LYS A 394 -4.20 -25.63 7.46
C LYS A 394 -4.72 -26.28 8.73
N GLY A 395 -4.03 -26.14 9.86
CA GLY A 395 -4.47 -26.61 11.18
C GLY A 395 -5.79 -25.97 11.65
N LYS A 396 -6.17 -24.81 11.10
CA LYS A 396 -7.46 -24.16 11.39
C LYS A 396 -8.62 -24.63 10.49
N ARG A 397 -8.34 -25.47 9.49
CA ARG A 397 -9.34 -26.00 8.54
C ARG A 397 -9.95 -27.34 8.99
N ASN A 398 -9.39 -27.98 10.00
CA ASN A 398 -9.84 -29.31 10.48
C ASN A 398 -10.86 -29.26 11.62
N TRP A 399 -11.44 -28.10 11.94
CA TRP A 399 -12.45 -27.96 12.99
C TRP A 399 -13.89 -27.72 12.49
N LEU A 400 -14.11 -27.78 11.17
CA LEU A 400 -15.44 -27.66 10.56
C LEU A 400 -15.52 -28.59 9.33
N SER A 401 -15.47 -29.90 9.57
CA SER A 401 -16.14 -30.88 8.70
C SER A 401 -17.54 -31.10 9.22
#